data_AF-A0A9E0IF09-F1
#
_entry.id   AF-A0A9E0IF09-F1
#
_cell.length_a   1.000
_cell.length_b   1.000
_cell.length_c   1.000
_cell.angle_alpha   90.00
_cell.angle_beta   90.00
_cell.angle_gamma   90.00
#
_symmetry.space_group_name_H-M   'P 1'
#
loop_
_entity.id
_entity.type
_entity.pdbx_description
1 polymer ?
#
loop_
_entity_poly.entity_id
_entity_poly.type
_entity_poly.pdbx_seq_one_letter_code
_entity_poly.pdbx_strand_id
1 'polypeptide(L)'
;MNNEAMIATMTEWQNRIKESNQIIDSCLEPLMLSPESPLYQAIWSLQSGYTKAVAEIVGDHWEWLDWYHGENDMGADGRECCPGTGHPMRKINTIADLAKLIQESK
;
A
#
# COMPACT_ATOMS: atom_id res chain seq x y z
N MET A 1 11.85 -13.37 4.08
CA MET A 1 12.55 -12.57 3.04
C MET A 1 13.60 -11.69 3.71
N ASN A 2 14.73 -11.37 3.06
CA ASN A 2 15.69 -10.37 3.60
C ASN A 2 15.17 -8.94 3.38
N ASN A 3 15.75 -7.94 4.06
CA ASN A 3 15.24 -6.57 4.05
C ASN A 3 15.31 -5.91 2.66
N GLU A 4 16.41 -6.11 1.92
CA GLU A 4 16.58 -5.51 0.59
C GLU A 4 15.56 -6.05 -0.42
N ALA A 5 15.35 -7.37 -0.45
CA ALA A 5 14.35 -7.98 -1.32
C ALA A 5 12.93 -7.52 -0.95
N MET A 6 12.64 -7.37 0.34
CA MET A 6 11.35 -6.88 0.82
C MET A 6 11.08 -5.45 0.35
N ILE A 7 12.05 -4.55 0.53
CA ILE A 7 11.96 -3.16 0.05
C ILE A 7 11.80 -3.13 -1.47
N ALA A 8 12.54 -3.95 -2.22
CA ALA A 8 12.42 -4.01 -3.66
C ALA A 8 11.01 -4.48 -4.10
N THR A 9 10.48 -5.53 -3.49
CA THR A 9 9.12 -6.04 -3.75
C THR A 9 8.05 -4.99 -3.45
N MET A 10 8.12 -4.31 -2.30
CA MET A 10 7.15 -3.27 -1.95
C MET A 10 7.31 -2.01 -2.81
N THR A 11 8.52 -1.68 -3.25
CA THR A 11 8.75 -0.56 -4.18
C THR A 11 8.08 -0.83 -5.52
N GLU A 12 8.23 -2.04 -6.07
CA GLU A 12 7.54 -2.44 -7.30
C GLU A 12 6.02 -2.38 -7.12
N TRP A 13 5.51 -2.91 -6.00
CA TRP A 13 4.09 -2.81 -5.66
C TRP A 13 3.58 -1.37 -5.66
N GLN A 14 4.26 -0.46 -4.96
CA GLN A 14 3.89 0.95 -4.90
C GLN A 14 3.87 1.58 -6.29
N ASN A 15 4.87 1.28 -7.13
CA ASN A 15 4.96 1.81 -8.48
C ASN A 15 3.76 1.35 -9.34
N ARG A 16 3.39 0.07 -9.27
CA ARG A 16 2.25 -0.48 -10.01
C ARG A 16 0.91 0.10 -9.57
N ILE A 17 0.72 0.28 -8.26
CA ILE A 17 -0.49 0.95 -7.75
C ILE A 17 -0.55 2.40 -8.24
N LYS A 18 0.57 3.14 -8.18
CA LYS A 18 0.65 4.52 -8.69
C LYS A 18 0.38 4.61 -10.19
N GLU A 19 0.98 3.72 -11.00
CA GLU A 19 0.70 3.63 -12.44
C GLU A 19 -0.79 3.36 -12.71
N SER A 20 -1.39 2.43 -11.95
CA SER A 20 -2.82 2.13 -12.07
C SER A 20 -3.69 3.33 -11.71
N ASN A 21 -3.37 4.06 -10.64
CA ASN A 21 -4.12 5.26 -10.25
C ASN A 21 -3.99 6.37 -11.29
N GLN A 22 -2.80 6.56 -11.88
CA GLN A 22 -2.62 7.51 -12.98
C GLN A 22 -3.48 7.18 -14.21
N ILE A 23 -3.67 5.88 -14.51
CA ILE A 23 -4.56 5.46 -15.60
C ILE A 23 -6.02 5.77 -15.24
N ILE A 24 -6.43 5.53 -14.00
CA ILE A 24 -7.76 5.91 -13.52
C ILE A 24 -7.97 7.41 -13.71
N ASP A 25 -7.05 8.24 -13.21
CA ASP A 25 -7.14 9.70 -13.27
C ASP A 25 -7.17 10.23 -14.70
N SER A 26 -6.33 9.69 -15.58
CA SER A 26 -6.18 10.20 -16.95
C SER A 26 -7.24 9.68 -17.93
N CYS A 27 -7.73 8.45 -17.72
CA CYS A 27 -8.58 7.77 -18.69
C CYS A 27 -10.03 7.59 -18.22
N LEU A 28 -10.25 7.40 -16.92
CA LEU A 28 -11.56 7.04 -16.38
C LEU A 28 -12.29 8.22 -15.73
N GLU A 29 -11.59 9.05 -14.96
CA GLU A 29 -12.20 10.25 -14.36
C GLU A 29 -12.91 11.17 -15.38
N PRO A 30 -12.37 11.40 -16.60
CA PRO A 30 -13.06 12.20 -17.61
C PRO A 30 -14.39 11.61 -18.10
N LEU A 31 -14.60 10.30 -17.92
CA LEU A 31 -15.84 9.62 -18.27
C LEU A 31 -16.95 9.84 -17.23
N MET A 32 -16.60 10.40 -16.06
CA MET A 32 -17.52 10.68 -14.95
C MET A 32 -18.39 9.45 -14.58
N LEU A 33 -17.80 8.26 -14.67
CA LEU A 33 -18.47 7.04 -14.24
C LEU A 33 -18.66 7.08 -12.73
N SER A 34 -19.71 6.40 -12.24
CA SER A 34 -19.84 6.20 -10.81
C SER A 34 -18.61 5.46 -10.26
N PRO A 35 -18.06 5.88 -9.11
CA PRO A 35 -17.10 5.10 -8.33
C PRO A 35 -17.57 3.65 -8.09
N GLU A 36 -18.89 3.45 -7.97
CA GLU A 36 -19.51 2.13 -7.81
C GLU A 36 -19.74 1.39 -9.13
N SER A 37 -19.25 1.93 -10.26
CA SER A 37 -19.41 1.26 -11.54
C SER A 37 -18.59 -0.05 -11.56
N PRO A 38 -19.05 -1.06 -12.32
CA PRO A 38 -18.34 -2.32 -12.44
C PRO A 38 -16.87 -2.19 -12.89
N LEU A 39 -16.55 -1.11 -13.61
CA LEU A 39 -15.18 -0.86 -14.10
C LEU A 39 -14.23 -0.45 -12.97
N TYR A 40 -14.61 0.56 -12.16
CA TYR A 40 -13.83 0.96 -10.99
C TYR A 40 -13.71 -0.20 -10.00
N GLN A 41 -14.82 -0.88 -9.72
CA GLN A 41 -14.84 -2.03 -8.83
C GLN A 41 -13.89 -3.15 -9.29
N ALA A 42 -13.83 -3.44 -10.59
CA ALA A 42 -12.89 -4.43 -11.12
C ALA A 42 -11.42 -4.02 -10.93
N ILE A 43 -11.08 -2.75 -11.17
CA ILE A 43 -9.71 -2.24 -11.03
C ILE A 43 -9.29 -2.24 -9.55
N TRP A 44 -10.12 -1.71 -8.66
CA TRP A 44 -9.84 -1.70 -7.23
C TRP A 44 -9.75 -3.12 -6.66
N SER A 45 -10.62 -4.04 -7.10
CA SER A 45 -10.51 -5.45 -6.70
C SER A 45 -9.18 -6.07 -7.13
N LEU A 46 -8.68 -5.73 -8.31
CA LEU A 46 -7.35 -6.18 -8.77
C LEU A 46 -6.23 -5.56 -7.94
N GLN A 47 -6.31 -4.26 -7.62
CA GLN A 47 -5.34 -3.58 -6.75
C GLN A 47 -5.32 -4.20 -5.35
N SER A 48 -6.48 -4.39 -4.72
CA SER A 48 -6.61 -5.02 -3.41
C SER A 48 -6.08 -6.47 -3.42
N GLY A 49 -6.41 -7.24 -4.47
CA GLY A 49 -5.90 -8.60 -4.64
C GLY A 49 -4.37 -8.63 -4.78
N TYR A 50 -3.80 -7.70 -5.53
CA TYR A 50 -2.35 -7.57 -5.68
C TYR A 50 -1.68 -7.14 -4.37
N THR A 51 -2.22 -6.16 -3.66
CA THR A 51 -1.74 -5.73 -2.33
C THR A 51 -1.74 -6.90 -1.35
N LYS A 52 -2.82 -7.69 -1.30
CA LYS A 52 -2.89 -8.89 -0.45
C LYS A 52 -1.84 -9.93 -0.82
N ALA A 53 -1.64 -10.21 -2.11
CA ALA A 53 -0.61 -11.14 -2.56
C ALA A 53 0.80 -10.68 -2.16
N VAL A 54 1.08 -9.37 -2.27
CA VAL A 54 2.36 -8.79 -1.82
C VAL A 54 2.49 -8.87 -0.30
N ALA A 55 1.42 -8.60 0.45
CA ALA A 55 1.40 -8.72 1.91
C ALA A 55 1.82 -10.12 2.38
N GLU A 56 1.26 -11.17 1.76
CA GLU A 56 1.64 -12.56 2.03
C GLU A 56 3.14 -12.83 1.76
N ILE A 57 3.67 -12.30 0.66
CA ILE A 57 5.09 -12.47 0.27
C ILE A 57 6.03 -11.80 1.27
N VAL A 58 5.69 -10.59 1.74
CA VAL A 58 6.56 -9.81 2.65
C VAL A 58 6.34 -10.16 4.13
N GLY A 59 5.28 -10.92 4.43
CA GLY A 59 4.90 -11.30 5.79
C GLY A 59 4.24 -10.15 6.56
N ASP A 60 3.42 -9.37 5.87
CA ASP A 60 2.55 -8.36 6.48
C ASP A 60 1.25 -9.02 6.95
N HIS A 61 1.11 -9.19 8.27
CA HIS A 61 -0.03 -9.85 8.91
C HIS A 61 -1.05 -8.87 9.48
N TRP A 62 -0.77 -7.56 9.41
CA TRP A 62 -1.56 -6.51 10.06
C TRP A 62 -2.05 -5.45 9.06
N GLU A 63 -2.07 -5.80 7.77
CA GLU A 63 -2.57 -4.96 6.68
C GLU A 63 -1.86 -3.60 6.58
N TRP A 64 -0.57 -3.56 6.94
CA TRP A 64 0.22 -2.33 6.88
C TRP A 64 0.40 -1.79 5.46
N LEU A 65 0.46 -2.67 4.45
CA LEU A 65 0.47 -2.23 3.04
C LEU A 65 -0.83 -1.54 2.64
N ASP A 66 -1.97 -2.08 3.07
CA ASP A 66 -3.29 -1.50 2.77
C ASP A 66 -3.45 -0.15 3.49
N TRP A 67 -3.12 -0.10 4.79
CA TRP A 67 -3.07 1.13 5.56
C TRP A 67 -2.15 2.19 4.93
N TYR A 68 -0.95 1.79 4.49
CA TYR A 68 0.01 2.70 3.87
C TYR A 68 -0.52 3.29 2.56
N HIS A 69 -1.24 2.49 1.76
CA HIS A 69 -1.87 2.94 0.53
C HIS A 69 -3.11 3.81 0.80
N GLY A 70 -4.10 3.28 1.50
CA GLY A 70 -5.43 3.86 1.60
C GLY A 70 -5.55 5.00 2.62
N GLU A 71 -4.76 4.96 3.70
CA GLU A 71 -4.84 5.97 4.75
C GLU A 71 -3.67 6.96 4.72
N ASN A 72 -2.47 6.49 4.40
CA ASN A 72 -1.26 7.30 4.52
C ASN A 72 -0.78 7.91 3.18
N ASP A 73 -1.57 7.78 2.11
CA ASP A 73 -1.26 8.24 0.75
C ASP A 73 0.17 7.88 0.32
N MET A 74 0.52 6.59 0.44
CA MET A 74 1.86 6.09 0.14
C MET A 74 2.98 6.89 0.86
N GLY A 75 2.72 7.30 2.10
CA GLY A 75 3.63 8.04 2.96
C GLY A 75 3.61 9.57 2.82
N ALA A 76 2.80 10.12 1.91
CA ALA A 76 2.71 11.57 1.71
C ALA A 76 2.06 12.29 2.92
N ASP A 77 1.07 11.66 3.55
CA ASP A 77 0.39 12.20 4.74
C ASP A 77 1.26 12.15 6.00
N GLY A 78 2.31 11.32 6.00
CA GLY A 78 3.24 11.15 7.11
C GLY A 78 2.57 10.75 8.42
N ARG A 79 1.58 9.87 8.33
CA ARG A 79 0.86 9.33 9.48
C ARG A 79 1.79 8.53 10.39
N GLU A 80 1.46 8.57 11.67
CA GLU A 80 2.19 7.86 12.70
C GLU A 80 1.53 6.52 13.02
N CYS A 81 2.34 5.48 13.19
CA CYS A 81 1.89 4.20 13.74
C CYS A 81 3.02 3.51 14.53
N CYS A 82 2.71 2.38 15.15
CA CYS A 82 3.67 1.53 15.82
C CYS A 82 3.32 0.06 15.58
N PRO A 83 4.29 -0.87 15.66
CA PRO A 83 4.06 -2.30 15.40
C PRO A 83 3.25 -3.01 16.49
N GLY A 84 2.94 -2.33 17.61
CA GLY A 84 2.20 -2.91 18.73
C GLY A 84 2.51 -2.25 20.06
N THR A 85 1.93 -2.81 21.13
CA THR A 85 2.09 -2.30 22.50
C THR A 85 3.56 -2.26 22.92
N GLY A 86 4.00 -1.14 23.50
CA GLY A 86 5.36 -0.96 23.98
C GLY A 86 6.34 -0.36 22.97
N HIS A 87 5.91 -0.12 21.73
CA HIS A 87 6.69 0.60 20.74
C HIS A 87 6.25 2.06 20.63
N PRO A 88 7.20 3.01 20.45
CA PRO A 88 6.84 4.40 20.21
C PRO A 88 6.17 4.55 18.85
N MET A 89 5.19 5.45 18.78
CA MET A 89 4.63 5.93 17.51
C MET A 89 5.73 6.62 16.70
N ARG A 90 5.73 6.38 15.39
CA ARG A 90 6.64 7.02 14.45
C ARG A 90 5.96 7.23 13.10
N LYS A 91 6.42 8.24 12.37
CA LYS A 91 5.96 8.50 11.00
C LYS A 91 6.43 7.40 10.06
N ILE A 92 5.57 7.04 9.12
CA ILE A 92 5.89 6.10 8.05
C ILE A 92 5.80 6.87 6.73
N ASN A 93 6.95 7.35 6.23
CA ASN A 93 6.97 8.18 5.01
C ASN A 93 7.44 7.38 3.80
N THR A 94 8.23 6.34 4.01
CA THR A 94 8.91 5.61 2.95
C THR A 94 8.64 4.11 3.03
N ILE A 95 8.88 3.41 1.92
CA ILE A 95 8.87 1.94 1.86
C ILE A 95 9.88 1.34 2.86
N ALA A 96 10.98 2.02 3.16
CA ALA A 96 11.93 1.56 4.17
C ALA A 96 11.35 1.65 5.60
N ASP A 97 10.62 2.72 5.91
CA ASP A 97 9.92 2.86 7.21
C ASP A 97 8.85 1.77 7.36
N LEU A 98 8.12 1.51 6.27
CA LEU A 98 7.09 0.47 6.20
C LEU A 98 7.69 -0.93 6.34
N ALA A 99 8.80 -1.22 5.66
CA ALA A 99 9.52 -2.49 5.79
C ALA A 99 9.91 -2.76 7.24
N LYS A 100 10.43 -1.74 7.92
CA LYS A 100 10.80 -1.82 9.33
C LYS A 100 9.58 -2.05 10.21
N LEU A 101 8.46 -1.37 9.94
CA LEU A 101 7.20 -1.59 10.66
C LEU A 101 6.72 -3.05 10.55
N ILE A 102 6.63 -3.58 9.34
CA ILE A 102 6.18 -4.96 9.10
C ILE A 102 7.12 -5.96 9.77
N GLN A 103 8.44 -5.74 9.74
CA GLN A 103 9.40 -6.62 10.40
C GLN A 103 9.26 -6.62 11.93
N GLU A 104 9.00 -5.47 12.53
CA GLU A 104 8.83 -5.32 13.97
C GLU A 104 7.46 -5.80 14.46
N SER A 105 6.47 -5.94 13.57
CA SER A 105 5.09 -6.35 13.91
C SER A 105 4.88 -7.87 13.94
N LYS A 106 5.95 -8.65 13.85
CA LYS A 106 5.92 -10.12 13.83
C LYS A 106 5.83 -10.72 15.23
#